data_AF-A0A5Y3MX41-F1
#
_entry.id   AF-A0A5Y3MX41-F1
#
_cell.length_a   1.000
_cell.length_b   1.000
_cell.length_c   1.000
_cell.angle_alpha   90.00
_cell.angle_beta   90.00
_cell.angle_gamma   90.00
#
_symmetry.space_group_name_H-M   'P 1'
#
loop_
_entity.id
_entity.type
_entity.pdbx_description
1 polymer ?
#
loop_
_entity_poly.entity_id
_entity_poly.type
_entity_poly.pdbx_seq_one_letter_code
_entity_poly.pdbx_strand_id
1 'polypeptide(L)' 'MKHIYYLDQRVRPDGYRLVHTALCESLGEGVHKHYLGVFSDCLAAIQEARRICPQAKGCVLCCHLHAD' A
#
# COMPACT_ATOMS: atom_id res chain seq x y z
N MET A 1 -7.43 2.44 -13.91
CA MET A 1 -7.56 0.96 -13.81
C MET A 1 -7.72 0.57 -12.35
N LYS A 2 -8.30 -0.60 -12.01
CA LYS A 2 -8.43 -1.05 -10.62
C LYS A 2 -7.30 -2.00 -10.23
N HIS A 3 -6.73 -1.83 -9.05
CA HIS A 3 -5.67 -2.69 -8.52
C HIS A 3 -6.04 -3.25 -7.14
N ILE A 4 -5.57 -4.46 -6.85
CA ILE A 4 -5.62 -5.06 -5.52
C ILE A 4 -4.52 -4.40 -4.69
N TYR A 5 -4.87 -3.84 -3.53
CA TYR A 5 -3.94 -3.18 -2.63
C TYR A 5 -3.76 -3.95 -1.32
N TYR A 6 -2.53 -3.88 -0.81
CA TYR A 6 -2.12 -4.45 0.46
C TYR A 6 -1.35 -3.43 1.29
N LEU A 7 -1.54 -3.46 2.60
CA LEU A 7 -0.65 -2.80 3.56
C LEU A 7 0.44 -3.79 3.99
N ASP A 8 1.70 -3.47 3.72
CA ASP A 8 2.83 -4.19 4.28
C ASP A 8 2.80 -4.05 5.82
N GLN A 9 2.93 -5.16 6.52
CA GLN A 9 2.97 -5.20 7.98
C GLN A 9 4.33 -4.83 8.56
N ARG A 10 5.37 -4.80 7.72
CA ARG A 10 6.71 -4.39 8.11
C ARG A 10 6.79 -2.88 8.23
N VAL A 11 7.26 -2.40 9.38
CA VAL A 11 7.57 -0.99 9.60
C VAL A 11 8.89 -0.69 8.92
N ARG A 12 8.92 0.34 8.07
CA ARG A 12 10.14 0.82 7.40
C ARG A 12 11.04 1.55 8.41
N PRO A 13 12.33 1.75 8.09
CA PRO A 13 13.24 2.51 8.97
C PRO A 13 12.77 3.94 9.29
N ASP A 14 11.91 4.53 8.45
CA ASP A 14 11.33 5.85 8.65
C ASP A 14 10.05 5.83 9.52
N GLY A 15 9.68 4.67 10.08
CA GLY A 15 8.52 4.48 10.94
C GLY A 15 7.20 4.23 10.20
N TYR A 16 7.18 4.28 8.87
CA TYR A 16 5.94 4.10 8.11
C TYR A 16 5.73 2.65 7.67
N ARG A 17 4.45 2.29 7.50
CA ARG A 17 4.05 1.08 6.77
C ARG A 17 3.61 1.46 5.36
N LEU A 18 3.98 0.64 4.38
CA LEU A 18 3.77 0.98 2.97
C LEU A 18 2.56 0.26 2.40
N VAL A 19 1.78 1.00 1.60
CA VAL A 19 0.70 0.46 0.77
C VAL A 19 1.26 0.14 -0.61
N HIS A 20 1.04 -1.09 -1.05
CA HIS A 20 1.51 -1.63 -2.33
C HIS A 20 0.36 -2.20 -3.14
N THR A 21 0.51 -2.25 -4.47
CA THR A 21 -0.31 -3.11 -5.30
C THR A 21 0.12 -4.57 -5.17
N ALA A 22 -0.76 -5.51 -5.54
CA ALA A 22 -0.47 -6.95 -5.56
C ALA A 22 0.75 -7.34 -6.42
N LEU A 23 1.10 -6.51 -7.41
CA LEU A 23 2.18 -6.77 -8.37
C LEU A 23 3.47 -6.01 -8.02
N CYS A 24 3.53 -5.34 -6.88
CA CYS A 24 4.72 -4.61 -6.50
C CYS A 24 5.82 -5.56 -6.04
N GLU A 25 6.97 -5.53 -6.69
CA GLU A 25 8.14 -6.35 -6.31
C GLU A 25 8.68 -6.02 -4.91
N SER A 26 8.44 -4.79 -4.43
CA SER A 26 8.81 -4.40 -3.07
C SER A 26 7.84 -4.92 -2.01
N LEU A 27 6.66 -5.39 -2.40
CA LEU A 27 5.75 -6.09 -1.48
C LEU A 27 6.32 -7.49 -1.27
N GLY A 28 7.09 -7.65 -0.20
CA GLY A 28 7.76 -8.92 0.10
C GLY A 28 6.79 -10.11 0.05
N GLU A 29 7.26 -11.22 -0.51
CA GLU A 29 6.50 -12.47 -0.49
C GLU A 29 6.36 -12.96 0.96
N GLY A 30 5.13 -13.01 1.47
CA GLY A 30 4.88 -13.55 2.81
C GLY A 30 3.54 -13.17 3.43
N VAL A 31 3.41 -13.60 4.69
CA VAL A 31 2.24 -13.43 5.58
C VAL A 31 2.12 -12.00 6.13
N HIS A 32 3.16 -11.18 5.95
CA HIS A 32 3.24 -9.81 6.48
C HIS A 32 2.53 -8.79 5.57
N LYS A 33 1.36 -9.13 5.04
CA LYS A 33 0.55 -8.19 4.27
C LYS A 33 -0.91 -8.27 4.70
N HIS A 34 -1.53 -7.11 4.80
CA HIS A 34 -2.95 -7.00 5.10
C HIS A 34 -3.69 -6.56 3.85
N TYR A 35 -4.68 -7.34 3.40
CA TYR A 35 -5.49 -6.98 2.25
C TYR A 35 -6.37 -5.77 2.56
N LEU A 36 -6.29 -4.73 1.74
CA LEU A 36 -7.06 -3.49 1.93
C LEU A 36 -8.31 -3.45 1.06
N GLY A 37 -8.28 -4.10 -0.11
CA GLY A 37 -9.36 -4.01 -1.09
C GLY A 37 -8.86 -3.82 -2.52
N VAL A 38 -9.83 -3.61 -3.42
CA VAL A 38 -9.60 -3.24 -4.82
C VAL A 38 -9.96 -1.77 -5.00
N PHE A 39 -8.99 -0.95 -5.40
CA PHE A 39 -9.17 0.50 -5.55
C PHE A 39 -8.75 0.97 -6.94
N SER A 40 -9.35 2.06 -7.40
CA SER A 40 -8.98 2.76 -8.64
C SER A 40 -7.68 3.54 -8.51
N ASP A 41 -7.34 3.94 -7.29
CA ASP A 41 -6.19 4.77 -6.98
C ASP A 41 -5.57 4.41 -5.63
N CYS A 42 -4.34 4.85 -5.42
CA CYS A 42 -3.61 4.57 -4.20
C CYS A 42 -4.08 5.41 -3.01
N LEU A 43 -4.72 6.57 -3.24
CA LEU A 43 -5.15 7.46 -2.16
C LEU A 43 -6.28 6.82 -1.34
N ALA A 44 -7.25 6.22 -2.02
CA ALA A 44 -8.32 5.44 -1.39
C ALA A 44 -7.75 4.26 -0.59
N ALA A 45 -6.76 3.55 -1.14
CA ALA A 45 -6.10 2.46 -0.43
C ALA A 45 -5.32 2.93 0.81
N ILE A 46 -4.65 4.09 0.75
CA ILE A 46 -3.94 4.70 1.89
C ILE A 46 -4.93 5.12 2.98
N GLN A 47 -6.08 5.68 2.61
CA GLN A 47 -7.12 6.03 3.58
C GLN A 47 -7.64 4.79 4.32
N GLU A 48 -7.86 3.69 3.63
CA GLU A 48 -8.23 2.41 4.26
C GLU A 48 -7.12 1.92 5.19
N ALA A 49 -5.87 1.93 4.72
CA ALA A 49 -4.72 1.50 5.52
C ALA A 49 -4.55 2.30 6.82
N ARG A 50 -4.86 3.60 6.78
CA ARG A 50 -4.76 4.49 7.95
C ARG A 50 -5.77 4.20 9.05
N ARG A 51 -6.86 3.49 8.75
CA ARG A 51 -7.79 2.99 9.79
C ARG A 51 -7.14 1.91 10.65
N ILE A 52 -6.16 1.19 10.11
CA ILE A 52 -5.44 0.10 10.79
C ILE A 52 -4.11 0.61 11.36
N CYS A 53 -3.39 1.43 10.59
CA CYS A 53 -2.11 2.01 10.99
C CYS A 53 -2.07 3.48 10.57
N PRO A 54 -2.23 4.44 11.51
CA PRO A 54 -2.22 5.87 11.20
C PRO A 54 -0.95 6.33 10.44
N GLN A 55 0.17 5.64 10.65
CA GLN A 55 1.44 5.86 9.94
C GLN A 55 1.58 5.03 8.65
N ALA A 56 0.47 4.83 7.93
CA ALA A 56 0.50 4.25 6.59
C ALA A 56 0.72 5.33 5.51
N LYS A 57 1.57 5.01 4.52
CA LYS A 57 1.78 5.82 3.31
C LYS A 57 1.89 4.95 2.07
N GLY A 58 1.79 5.57 0.91
CA GLY A 58 1.93 4.90 -0.38
C GLY A 58 3.37 4.48 -0.67
N CYS A 59 3.57 3.28 -1.23
CA CYS A 59 4.81 2.96 -1.92
C CYS A 59 4.99 3.91 -3.11
N VAL A 60 6.16 4.51 -3.23
CA VAL A 60 6.47 5.47 -4.30
C VAL A 60 6.17 4.86 -5.66
N LEU A 61 6.61 3.63 -5.94
CA LEU A 61 6.37 2.95 -7.22
C LEU A 61 4.88 2.69 -7.51
N CYS A 62 4.11 2.29 -6.49
CA CYS A 62 2.69 1.99 -6.64
C CYS A 62 1.79 3.23 -6.71
N CYS A 63 2.31 4.36 -6.23
CA CYS A 63 1.57 5.61 -6.09
C CYS A 63 2.09 6.72 -7.03
N HIS A 64 3.16 6.45 -7.80
CA HIS A 64 3.68 7.36 -8.82
C HIS A 64 2.81 7.39 -10.09
N LEU A 65 1.98 6.35 -10.30
CA LEU A 65 1.16 6.16 -11.51
C LEU A 65 -0.13 7.00 -11.54
N HIS A 66 -0.20 8.13 -10.82
CA HIS A 66 -1.32 9.08 -10.89
C HIS A 66 -0.84 10.47 -11.34
N ALA A 67 -0.06 10.47 -12.42
CA ALA A 67 0.21 11.66 -13.22
C ALA A 67 -0.29 11.36 -14.65
N ASP A 68 -1.62 11.38 -14.82
CA ASP A 68 -2.24 11.66 -16.11
C ASP A 68 -2.46 13.18 -16.22
#